data_AF-A0A7W2NR21-F1
#
_entry.id   AF-A0A7W2NR21-F1
#
_cell.length_a   1.000
_cell.length_b   1.000
_cell.length_c   1.000
_cell.angle_alpha   90.00
_cell.angle_beta   90.00
_cell.angle_gamma   90.00
#
_symmetry.space_group_name_H-M   'P 1'
#
loop_
_entity.id
_entity.type
_entity.pdbx_description
1 polymer ?
#
loop_
_entity_poly.entity_id
_entity_poly.type
_entity_poly.pdbx_seq_one_letter_code
_entity_poly.pdbx_strand_id
1 'polypeptide(L)'
;MKQILIVLFTMVSFSSLACNCEYYSKDEQFRNAQEVLYVQIISTKYIENAQPFREVKATYKILEAFKSSGNSLGFVTEGNGNCSIGLMSGHYYILYISADRTVLKCNGSSYFLNNDYGKKELEQLRSRKAI
;
A
#
# COMPACT_ATOMS: atom_id res chain seq x y z
N MET A 1 -26.76 -26.02 34.33
CA MET A 1 -25.85 -26.63 33.33
C MET A 1 -25.88 -25.93 31.97
N LYS A 2 -27.05 -25.61 31.39
CA LYS A 2 -27.16 -24.92 30.08
C LYS A 2 -26.42 -23.57 29.98
N GLN A 3 -26.40 -22.79 31.07
CA GLN A 3 -25.74 -21.47 31.10
C GLN A 3 -24.21 -21.55 31.10
N ILE A 4 -23.62 -22.62 31.65
CA ILE A 4 -22.16 -22.81 31.70
C ILE A 4 -21.60 -23.07 30.28
N LEU A 5 -22.35 -23.82 29.47
CA LEU A 5 -22.00 -24.11 28.07
C LEU A 5 -22.00 -22.86 27.17
N ILE A 6 -22.88 -21.91 27.45
CA ILE A 6 -22.96 -20.64 26.69
C ILE A 6 -21.76 -19.75 27.01
N VAL A 7 -21.34 -19.68 28.28
CA VAL A 7 -20.16 -18.91 28.70
C VAL A 7 -18.86 -19.53 28.17
N LEU A 8 -18.80 -20.86 28.03
CA LEU A 8 -17.63 -21.54 27.47
C LEU A 8 -17.45 -21.24 25.96
N PHE A 9 -18.55 -21.06 25.23
CA PHE A 9 -18.50 -20.77 23.78
C PHE A 9 -18.10 -19.32 23.46
N THR A 10 -18.29 -18.36 24.37
CA THR A 10 -17.88 -16.96 24.16
C THR A 10 -16.39 -16.72 24.42
N MET A 11 -15.67 -17.69 25.00
CA MET A 11 -14.23 -17.56 25.28
C MET A 11 -13.32 -18.09 24.16
N VAL A 12 -13.89 -18.66 23.09
CA VAL A 12 -13.10 -19.10 21.94
C VAL A 12 -12.74 -17.87 21.11
N SER A 13 -11.59 -17.26 21.42
CA SER A 13 -11.03 -16.17 20.63
C SER A 13 -10.51 -16.72 19.31
N PHE A 14 -11.22 -16.44 18.22
CA PHE A 14 -10.73 -16.77 16.89
C PHE A 14 -9.63 -15.79 16.50
N SER A 15 -8.48 -16.31 16.07
CA SER A 15 -7.43 -15.49 15.46
C SER A 15 -7.96 -14.98 14.12
N SER A 16 -8.27 -13.68 14.01
CA SER A 16 -8.56 -13.09 12.71
C SER A 16 -7.25 -13.01 11.93
N LEU A 17 -7.19 -13.70 10.80
CA LEU A 17 -6.13 -13.50 9.80
C LEU A 17 -6.40 -12.18 9.09
N ALA A 18 -6.18 -11.08 9.81
CA ALA A 18 -6.01 -9.77 9.21
C ALA A 18 -4.72 -9.76 8.38
N CYS A 19 -4.53 -8.72 7.57
CA CYS A 19 -3.31 -8.51 6.80
C CYS A 19 -2.05 -8.74 7.67
N ASN A 20 -1.32 -9.82 7.42
CA ASN A 20 -0.07 -10.12 8.11
C ASN A 20 1.09 -9.62 7.25
N CYS A 21 1.63 -8.46 7.63
CA CYS A 21 2.81 -7.90 6.98
C CYS A 21 4.05 -8.32 7.76
N GLU A 22 5.13 -8.65 7.04
CA GLU A 22 6.45 -8.57 7.64
C GLU A 22 6.77 -7.09 7.90
N TYR A 23 7.09 -6.75 9.15
CA TYR A 23 7.37 -5.38 9.53
C TYR A 23 8.79 -5.00 9.10
N TYR A 24 8.91 -4.47 7.88
CA TYR A 24 10.15 -3.85 7.43
C TYR A 24 10.32 -2.45 8.01
N SER A 25 11.56 -2.11 8.37
CA SER A 25 11.95 -0.72 8.66
C SER A 25 11.77 0.18 7.44
N LYS A 26 11.68 1.51 7.64
CA LYS A 26 11.53 2.46 6.52
C LYS A 26 12.70 2.38 5.52
N ASP A 27 13.90 2.08 5.99
CA ASP A 27 15.08 1.90 5.13
C ASP A 27 14.97 0.63 4.30
N GLU A 28 14.47 -0.46 4.87
CA GLU A 28 14.21 -1.70 4.17
C GLU A 28 13.11 -1.56 3.13
N GLN A 29 12.00 -0.88 3.47
CA GLN A 29 10.93 -0.57 2.52
C GLN A 29 11.48 0.21 1.32
N PHE A 30 12.25 1.27 1.57
CA PHE A 30 12.87 2.09 0.52
C PHE A 30 13.87 1.29 -0.33
N ARG A 31 14.67 0.41 0.30
CA ARG A 31 15.63 -0.43 -0.39
C ARG A 31 14.95 -1.48 -1.26
N ASN A 32 13.90 -2.14 -0.76
CA ASN A 32 13.20 -3.23 -1.43
C ASN A 32 12.26 -2.73 -2.55
N ALA A 33 11.74 -1.50 -2.44
CA ALA A 33 10.93 -0.90 -3.49
C ALA A 33 11.76 -0.68 -4.77
N GLN A 34 11.20 -0.99 -5.93
CA GLN A 34 11.81 -0.63 -7.22
C GLN A 34 11.69 0.87 -7.47
N GLU A 35 10.54 1.46 -7.14
CA GLU A 35 10.27 2.90 -7.25
C GLU A 35 9.63 3.41 -5.97
N VAL A 36 9.95 4.65 -5.59
CA VAL A 36 9.33 5.36 -4.46
C VAL A 36 8.88 6.72 -4.96
N LEU A 37 7.56 6.91 -5.05
CA LEU A 37 6.96 8.03 -5.76
C LEU A 37 5.90 8.73 -4.90
N TYR A 38 5.84 10.06 -4.98
CA TYR A 38 4.66 10.83 -4.61
C TYR A 38 3.83 11.11 -5.86
N VAL A 39 2.58 10.66 -5.87
CA VAL A 39 1.75 10.65 -7.07
C VAL A 39 0.33 11.12 -6.80
N GLN A 40 -0.35 11.52 -7.87
CA GLN A 40 -1.80 11.62 -7.93
C GLN A 40 -2.36 10.47 -8.77
N ILE A 41 -3.34 9.74 -8.26
CA ILE A 41 -4.04 8.72 -9.05
C ILE A 41 -4.99 9.43 -10.01
N ILE A 42 -4.92 9.10 -11.29
CA ILE A 42 -5.73 9.73 -12.35
C ILE A 42 -6.94 8.86 -12.70
N SER A 43 -6.77 7.54 -12.69
CA SER A 43 -7.86 6.59 -13.00
C SER A 43 -7.65 5.27 -12.29
N THR A 44 -8.74 4.59 -11.96
CA THR A 44 -8.73 3.22 -11.45
C THR A 44 -9.59 2.33 -12.35
N LYS A 45 -9.15 1.10 -12.56
CA LYS A 45 -9.86 0.09 -13.34
C LYS A 45 -9.79 -1.25 -12.62
N TYR A 46 -10.95 -1.85 -12.40
CA TYR A 46 -11.05 -3.20 -11.87
C TYR A 46 -10.63 -4.24 -12.94
N ILE A 47 -9.85 -5.23 -12.55
CA ILE A 47 -9.42 -6.34 -13.41
C ILE A 47 -10.26 -7.58 -13.03
N GLU A 48 -11.23 -7.91 -13.87
CA GLU A 48 -12.24 -8.95 -13.59
C GLU A 48 -11.68 -10.38 -13.48
N ASN A 49 -10.60 -10.68 -14.20
CA ASN A 49 -10.03 -12.03 -14.30
C ASN A 49 -8.61 -12.14 -13.70
N ALA A 50 -8.26 -11.26 -12.76
CA ALA A 50 -7.01 -11.40 -12.02
C ALA A 50 -7.10 -12.64 -11.11
N GLN A 51 -6.13 -13.53 -11.21
CA GLN A 51 -5.99 -14.74 -10.41
C GLN A 51 -4.65 -14.66 -9.67
N PRO A 52 -4.58 -15.00 -8.37
CA PRO A 52 -5.63 -15.63 -7.55
C PRO A 52 -6.62 -14.64 -6.89
N PHE A 53 -6.41 -13.33 -7.02
CA PHE A 53 -7.23 -12.33 -6.35
C PHE A 53 -7.69 -11.24 -7.32
N ARG A 54 -8.83 -10.65 -7.00
CA ARG A 54 -9.37 -9.48 -7.69
C ARG A 54 -8.37 -8.33 -7.56
N GLU A 55 -8.04 -7.67 -8.67
CA GLU A 55 -7.06 -6.58 -8.69
C GLU A 55 -7.66 -5.27 -9.18
N VAL A 56 -7.10 -4.17 -8.69
CA VAL A 56 -7.36 -2.82 -9.20
C VAL A 56 -6.08 -2.30 -9.82
N LYS A 57 -6.15 -1.92 -11.10
CA LYS A 57 -5.09 -1.17 -11.77
C LYS A 57 -5.35 0.32 -11.63
N ALA A 58 -4.37 1.05 -11.14
CA ALA A 58 -4.42 2.50 -11.04
C ALA A 58 -3.37 3.15 -11.94
N THR A 59 -3.80 4.13 -12.74
CA THR A 59 -2.89 4.99 -13.52
C THR A 59 -2.61 6.24 -12.70
N TYR A 60 -1.38 6.73 -12.71
CA TYR A 60 -0.98 7.86 -11.88
C TYR A 60 -0.15 8.90 -12.65
N LYS A 61 -0.16 10.12 -12.12
CA LYS A 61 0.75 11.20 -12.48
C LYS A 61 1.79 11.36 -11.39
N ILE A 62 3.07 11.33 -11.78
CA ILE A 62 4.17 11.57 -10.84
C ILE A 62 4.20 13.05 -10.48
N LEU A 63 4.26 13.34 -9.18
CA LEU A 63 4.48 14.67 -8.63
C LEU A 63 5.93 14.82 -8.17
N GLU A 64 6.47 13.77 -7.55
CA GLU A 64 7.86 13.70 -7.12
C GLU A 64 8.34 12.25 -7.13
N ALA A 65 9.60 12.03 -7.51
CA ALA A 65 10.24 10.72 -7.50
C ALA A 65 11.41 10.73 -6.52
N PHE A 66 11.39 9.81 -5.56
CA PHE A 66 12.46 9.65 -4.56
C PHE A 66 13.40 8.49 -4.93
N LYS A 67 12.87 7.49 -5.63
CA LYS A 67 13.62 6.38 -6.24
C LYS A 67 12.94 6.02 -7.55
N SER A 68 13.72 5.93 -8.63
CA SER A 68 13.19 5.64 -9.97
C SER A 68 13.97 4.52 -10.64
N SER A 69 13.28 3.70 -11.42
CA SER A 69 13.83 2.68 -12.29
C SER A 69 14.23 3.22 -13.68
N GLY A 70 14.02 4.52 -13.95
CA GLY A 70 14.24 5.16 -15.25
C GLY A 70 13.11 4.94 -16.28
N ASN A 71 12.26 3.93 -16.09
CA ASN A 71 11.15 3.57 -16.98
C ASN A 71 9.84 3.38 -16.20
N SER A 72 9.32 4.45 -15.57
CA SER A 72 8.03 4.36 -14.88
C SER A 72 6.92 4.07 -15.89
N LEU A 73 6.23 2.94 -15.72
CA LEU A 73 5.15 2.50 -16.59
C LEU A 73 3.84 3.28 -16.40
N GLY A 74 3.77 4.18 -15.41
CA GLY A 74 2.61 5.05 -15.17
C GLY A 74 1.40 4.34 -14.56
N PHE A 75 1.51 3.07 -14.17
CA PHE A 75 0.44 2.34 -13.51
C PHE A 75 0.92 1.41 -12.40
N VAL A 76 0.13 1.23 -11.35
CA VAL A 76 0.34 0.21 -10.31
C VAL A 76 -0.87 -0.70 -10.21
N THR A 77 -0.70 -1.83 -9.56
CA THR A 77 -1.80 -2.72 -9.17
C THR A 77 -1.89 -2.84 -7.65
N GLU A 78 -3.08 -3.09 -7.15
CA GLU A 78 -3.26 -3.58 -5.78
C GLU A 78 -4.31 -4.70 -5.78
N GLY A 79 -4.13 -5.66 -4.87
CA GLY A 79 -5.15 -6.66 -4.61
C GLY A 79 -6.32 -6.05 -3.83
N ASN A 80 -7.55 -6.47 -4.14
CA ASN A 80 -8.76 -6.09 -3.41
C ASN A 80 -8.91 -6.93 -2.14
N GLY A 81 -8.12 -6.61 -1.10
CA GLY A 81 -8.08 -7.33 0.16
C GLY A 81 -7.59 -6.47 1.33
N ASN A 82 -7.41 -7.07 2.51
CA ASN A 82 -7.15 -6.35 3.77
C ASN A 82 -5.85 -5.52 3.78
N CYS A 83 -4.87 -5.86 2.93
CA CYS A 83 -3.60 -5.13 2.80
C CYS A 83 -3.63 -4.00 1.75
N SER A 84 -4.75 -3.85 1.04
CA SER A 84 -4.98 -2.78 0.07
C SER A 84 -4.86 -1.41 0.72
N ILE A 85 -4.35 -0.46 -0.05
CA ILE A 85 -4.31 0.96 0.32
C ILE A 85 -5.55 1.72 -0.16
N GLY A 86 -6.36 1.11 -1.03
CA GLY A 86 -7.63 1.66 -1.51
C GLY A 86 -7.40 2.83 -2.45
N LEU A 87 -6.80 2.56 -3.60
CA LEU A 87 -6.48 3.55 -4.63
C LEU A 87 -7.75 4.21 -5.15
N MET A 88 -7.79 5.54 -5.09
CA MET A 88 -8.91 6.36 -5.52
C MET A 88 -8.44 7.46 -6.48
N SER A 89 -9.11 7.56 -7.62
CA SER A 89 -8.88 8.62 -8.62
C SER A 89 -9.06 10.01 -8.01
N GLY A 90 -8.15 10.93 -8.33
CA GLY A 90 -8.11 12.31 -7.82
C GLY A 90 -7.31 12.48 -6.53
N HIS A 91 -6.96 11.39 -5.84
CA HIS A 91 -6.27 11.43 -4.55
C HIS A 91 -4.74 11.24 -4.67
N TYR A 92 -4.04 11.65 -3.62
CA TYR A 92 -2.58 11.67 -3.55
C TYR A 92 -2.05 10.52 -2.69
N TYR A 93 -0.93 9.92 -3.09
CA TYR A 93 -0.34 8.76 -2.42
C TYR A 93 1.18 8.81 -2.43
N ILE A 94 1.77 8.18 -1.43
CA ILE A 94 3.18 7.79 -1.44
C ILE A 94 3.20 6.30 -1.78
N LEU A 95 3.78 5.95 -2.93
CA LEU A 95 3.83 4.59 -3.43
C LEU A 95 5.24 4.03 -3.31
N TYR A 96 5.35 2.89 -2.64
CA TYR A 96 6.51 2.01 -2.66
C TYR A 96 6.16 0.87 -3.62
N ILE A 97 6.66 0.96 -4.84
CA ILE A 97 6.27 0.08 -5.93
C ILE A 97 7.25 -1.10 -5.97
N SER A 98 6.76 -2.32 -5.83
CA SER A 98 7.56 -3.54 -5.98
C SER A 98 7.82 -3.88 -7.46
N ALA A 99 8.66 -4.88 -7.69
CA ALA A 99 9.07 -5.30 -9.05
C ALA A 99 7.90 -5.74 -9.94
N ASP A 100 6.87 -6.33 -9.35
CA ASP A 100 5.61 -6.74 -10.00
C ASP A 100 4.60 -5.59 -10.13
N ARG A 101 5.00 -4.35 -9.78
CA ARG A 101 4.17 -3.14 -9.81
C ARG A 101 3.04 -3.09 -8.78
N THR A 102 3.08 -3.99 -7.80
CA THR A 102 2.09 -4.05 -6.72
C THR A 102 2.35 -2.98 -5.65
N VAL A 103 1.28 -2.38 -5.12
CA VAL A 103 1.33 -1.44 -3.97
C VAL A 103 0.41 -1.91 -2.85
N LEU A 104 0.94 -1.99 -1.63
CA LEU A 104 0.23 -2.49 -0.46
C LEU A 104 0.66 -1.72 0.79
N LYS A 105 -0.15 -1.77 1.84
CA LYS A 105 0.27 -1.23 3.15
C LYS A 105 1.57 -1.88 3.64
N CYS A 106 1.75 -3.18 3.38
CA CYS A 106 2.92 -3.94 3.82
C CYS A 106 4.24 -3.49 3.20
N ASN A 107 4.21 -2.96 1.96
CA ASN A 107 5.44 -2.52 1.30
C ASN A 107 5.78 -1.05 1.62
N GLY A 108 4.97 -0.39 2.45
CA GLY A 108 5.15 1.01 2.86
C GLY A 108 4.27 2.00 2.10
N SER A 109 3.49 1.56 1.11
CA SER A 109 2.60 2.45 0.36
C SER A 109 1.44 2.97 1.24
N SER A 110 1.08 4.24 1.05
CA SER A 110 0.07 4.89 1.89
C SER A 110 -0.68 6.01 1.16
N TYR A 111 -1.90 6.28 1.64
CA TYR A 111 -2.64 7.49 1.29
C TYR A 111 -1.91 8.71 1.85
N PHE A 112 -1.71 9.74 1.03
CA PHE A 112 -1.05 10.96 1.47
C PHE A 112 -2.01 11.86 2.23
N LEU A 113 -1.68 12.12 3.50
CA LEU A 113 -2.42 13.07 4.33
C LEU A 113 -1.79 14.46 4.19
N ASN A 114 -2.56 15.44 3.72
CA ASN A 114 -2.10 16.83 3.64
C ASN A 114 -2.14 17.53 5.02
N ASN A 115 -1.38 16.98 5.97
CA ASN A 115 -1.19 17.49 7.32
C ASN A 115 0.30 17.45 7.67
N ASP A 116 0.66 17.83 8.91
CA ASP A 116 2.06 17.89 9.33
C ASP A 116 2.75 16.53 9.29
N TYR A 117 2.02 15.45 9.53
CA TYR A 117 2.55 14.09 9.42
C TYR A 117 2.97 13.76 7.98
N GLY A 118 2.07 13.95 7.01
CA GLY A 118 2.40 13.66 5.61
C GLY A 118 3.49 14.58 5.05
N LYS A 119 3.48 15.86 5.43
CA LYS A 119 4.57 16.78 5.08
C LYS A 119 5.92 16.30 5.62
N LYS A 120 5.97 15.87 6.88
CA LYS A 120 7.17 15.31 7.50
C LYS A 120 7.62 14.02 6.82
N GLU A 121 6.69 13.16 6.41
CA GLU A 121 7.00 11.94 5.64
C GLU A 121 7.64 12.29 4.28
N LEU A 122 7.12 13.29 3.56
CA LEU A 122 7.74 13.78 2.33
C LEU A 122 9.14 14.35 2.56
N GLU A 123 9.34 15.16 3.59
CA GLU A 123 10.68 15.70 3.92
C GLU A 123 11.68 14.58 4.26
N GLN A 124 11.24 13.53 4.96
CA GLN A 124 12.05 12.35 5.23
C GLN A 124 12.40 11.58 3.96
N LEU A 125 11.53 11.55 2.95
CA LEU A 125 11.81 10.95 1.65
C LEU A 125 12.75 11.82 0.81
N ARG A 126 12.61 13.14 0.85
CA ARG A 126 13.49 14.11 0.18
C ARG A 126 14.92 14.04 0.68
N SER A 127 15.12 13.83 1.99
CA SER A 127 16.46 13.68 2.57
C SER A 127 17.14 12.36 2.18
N ARG A 128 16.37 11.38 1.68
CA ARG A 128 16.86 10.07 1.22
C ARG A 128 17.29 10.06 -0.26
N LYS A 129 17.55 11.24 -0.85
CA LYS A 129 17.83 11.44 -2.28
C LYS A 129 18.60 10.29 -2.93
N ALA A 130 18.00 9.73 -3.98
CA ALA A 130 18.64 8.84 -4.93
C ALA A 130 19.85 9.50 -5.58
N ILE A 131 20.97 8.77 -5.61
CA ILE A 131 22.05 8.90 -6.60
C ILE A 131 21.50 8.44 -7.95
#